data_AF-A0AAE5S754-F1
#
_entry.id   AF-A0AAE5S754-F1
#
_cell.length_a   1.000
_cell.length_b   1.000
_cell.length_c   1.000
_cell.angle_alpha   90.00
_cell.angle_beta   90.00
_cell.angle_gamma   90.00
#
_symmetry.space_group_name_H-M   'P 1'
#
loop_
_entity.id
_entity.type
_entity.pdbx_description
1 polymer ?
#
loop_
_entity_poly.entity_id
_entity_poly.type
_entity_poly.pdbx_seq_one_letter_code
_entity_poly.pdbx_strand_id
1 'polypeptide(L)'
;MKTIFSRDDNRKRELEPQWTCQGPGSILMERYHHIDASEQDKYGFYDYYYEYDMYYFTEGTLSLIARCYTDDADRADFMGIEFDGYDRALEPDDRSLPLVSAALAQLKADGKTKFFTFTGKGYEPIFADNEHEGGTMRGARIEASASTRRDAEDGC
;
A
#
# COMPACT_ATOMS: atom_id res chain seq x y z
N MET A 1 21.35 -10.07 16.21
CA MET A 1 20.31 -9.18 15.66
C MET A 1 19.36 -10.08 14.91
N LYS A 2 18.11 -10.22 15.33
CA LYS A 2 17.12 -11.00 14.58
C LYS A 2 16.62 -10.10 13.46
N THR A 3 16.89 -10.51 12.23
CA THR A 3 16.19 -10.07 11.01
C THR A 3 14.68 -10.11 11.33
N ILE A 4 13.97 -8.99 11.18
CA ILE A 4 12.50 -8.91 11.31
C ILE A 4 11.86 -9.85 10.29
N PHE A 5 12.52 -9.99 9.14
CA PHE A 5 12.34 -11.08 8.19
C PHE A 5 13.47 -12.08 8.36
N SER A 6 13.25 -13.11 9.16
CA SER A 6 14.13 -14.27 9.04
C SER A 6 14.09 -14.70 7.58
N ARG A 7 15.20 -14.52 6.86
CA ARG A 7 15.46 -15.07 5.54
C ARG A 7 15.32 -16.61 5.54
N ASP A 8 15.25 -17.20 6.75
CA ASP A 8 14.86 -18.57 7.09
C ASP A 8 13.34 -18.77 7.35
N ASP A 9 12.42 -17.90 6.92
CA ASP A 9 11.07 -18.38 6.60
C ASP A 9 11.19 -19.20 5.31
N ASN A 10 11.48 -20.47 5.54
CA ASN A 10 12.00 -21.49 4.65
C ASN A 10 10.97 -21.92 3.58
N ARG A 11 10.36 -20.97 2.87
CA ARG A 11 9.29 -21.22 1.89
C ARG A 11 9.63 -20.85 0.45
N LYS A 12 10.89 -20.50 0.15
CA LYS A 12 11.40 -20.40 -1.23
C LYS A 12 11.46 -21.74 -1.99
N ARG A 13 10.76 -22.81 -1.57
CA ARG A 13 10.89 -24.14 -2.20
C ARG A 13 9.61 -24.91 -2.53
N GLU A 14 8.41 -24.45 -2.19
CA GLU A 14 7.19 -25.27 -2.46
C GLU A 14 6.03 -24.55 -3.14
N LEU A 15 6.03 -23.22 -3.23
CA LEU A 15 4.95 -22.48 -3.89
C LEU A 15 5.49 -21.74 -5.09
N GLU A 16 4.92 -22.02 -6.25
CA GLU A 16 5.09 -21.20 -7.45
C GLU A 16 4.29 -19.89 -7.28
N PRO A 17 4.79 -18.76 -7.81
CA PRO A 17 4.02 -17.53 -7.78
C PRO A 17 2.70 -17.73 -8.55
N GLN A 18 1.60 -17.33 -7.92
CA GLN A 18 0.29 -17.33 -8.58
C GLN A 18 0.27 -16.34 -9.74
N TRP A 19 1.02 -15.24 -9.62
CA TRP A 19 1.31 -14.35 -10.73
C TRP A 19 2.67 -13.68 -10.58
N THR A 20 3.25 -13.33 -11.73
CA THR A 20 4.45 -12.50 -11.84
C THR A 20 4.22 -11.38 -12.84
N CYS A 21 4.63 -10.15 -12.53
CA CYS A 21 4.56 -8.99 -13.44
C CYS A 21 5.90 -8.25 -13.44
N GLN A 22 6.22 -7.62 -14.57
CA GLN A 22 7.30 -6.66 -14.67
C GLN A 22 6.71 -5.26 -14.51
N GLY A 23 7.06 -4.59 -13.42
CA GLY A 23 6.71 -3.21 -13.17
C GLY A 23 7.58 -2.23 -13.97
N PRO A 24 7.46 -0.92 -13.70
CA PRO A 24 8.36 0.08 -14.26
C PRO A 24 9.84 -0.26 -14.00
N GLY A 25 10.71 -0.01 -14.97
CA GLY A 25 12.14 -0.28 -14.84
C GLY A 25 12.45 -1.77 -14.83
N SER A 26 13.05 -2.26 -13.75
CA SER A 26 13.43 -3.67 -13.57
C SER A 26 12.78 -4.28 -12.33
N ILE A 27 11.64 -3.72 -11.91
CA ILE A 27 10.89 -4.19 -10.75
C ILE A 27 10.19 -5.51 -11.09
N LEU A 28 10.60 -6.59 -10.45
CA LEU A 28 9.86 -7.85 -10.44
C LEU A 28 8.80 -7.80 -9.35
N MET A 29 7.57 -8.19 -9.69
CA MET A 29 6.46 -8.30 -8.75
C MET A 29 5.93 -9.73 -8.78
N GLU A 30 5.73 -10.31 -7.61
CA GLU A 30 5.27 -11.68 -7.45
C GLU A 30 4.19 -11.76 -6.38
N ARG A 31 3.20 -12.64 -6.58
CA ARG A 31 2.21 -12.97 -5.54
C ARG A 31 2.20 -14.45 -5.27
N TYR A 32 2.18 -14.80 -3.99
CA TYR A 32 2.08 -16.17 -3.50
C TYR A 32 0.86 -16.29 -2.60
N HIS A 33 0.04 -17.29 -2.84
CA HIS A 33 -1.12 -17.59 -2.02
C HIS A 33 -0.72 -18.50 -0.86
N HIS A 34 -1.19 -18.21 0.35
CA HIS A 34 -0.84 -18.93 1.56
C HIS A 34 -2.07 -19.24 2.41
N ILE A 35 -2.08 -20.44 2.96
CA ILE A 35 -2.98 -20.87 4.02
C ILE A 35 -2.10 -21.29 5.20
N ASP A 36 -2.30 -20.65 6.36
CA ASP A 36 -1.71 -21.01 7.64
C ASP A 36 -2.84 -21.37 8.59
N ALA A 37 -3.04 -22.67 8.78
CA ALA A 37 -4.14 -23.21 9.55
C ALA A 37 -3.64 -24.32 10.48
N SER A 38 -4.37 -24.57 11.56
CA SER A 38 -4.15 -25.75 12.39
C SER A 38 -4.44 -27.03 11.62
N GLU A 39 -4.26 -28.18 12.25
CA GLU A 39 -4.95 -29.39 11.78
C GLU A 39 -6.46 -29.26 11.99
N GLN A 40 -7.24 -30.01 11.21
CA GLN A 40 -8.66 -30.14 11.45
C GLN A 40 -8.92 -31.10 12.62
N ASP A 41 -9.87 -30.75 13.47
CA ASP A 41 -10.36 -31.66 14.50
C ASP A 41 -11.20 -32.81 13.89
N LYS A 42 -11.69 -33.70 14.76
CA LYS A 42 -12.52 -34.85 14.36
C LYS A 42 -13.86 -34.47 13.68
N TYR A 43 -14.24 -33.19 13.72
CA TYR A 43 -15.44 -32.65 13.10
C TYR A 43 -15.13 -31.81 11.85
N GLY A 44 -13.85 -31.66 11.48
CA GLY A 44 -13.41 -30.90 10.32
C GLY A 44 -13.16 -29.40 10.59
N PHE A 45 -13.16 -28.96 11.85
CA PHE A 45 -12.92 -27.56 12.21
C PHE A 45 -11.44 -27.29 12.46
N TYR A 46 -10.98 -26.14 11.99
CA TYR A 46 -9.68 -25.60 12.35
C TYR A 46 -9.78 -24.79 13.65
N ASP A 47 -8.79 -24.92 14.54
CA ASP A 47 -8.61 -24.04 15.70
C ASP A 47 -8.20 -22.63 15.26
N TYR A 48 -7.43 -22.52 14.17
CA TYR A 48 -7.15 -21.27 13.48
C TYR A 48 -7.03 -21.51 11.97
N TYR A 49 -7.47 -20.53 11.16
CA TYR A 49 -7.37 -20.57 9.71
C TYR A 49 -7.08 -19.16 9.20
N TYR A 50 -5.86 -18.93 8.71
CA TYR A 50 -5.45 -17.68 8.08
C TYR A 50 -5.16 -17.92 6.61
N GLU A 51 -5.89 -17.22 5.75
CA GLU A 51 -5.67 -17.25 4.32
C GLU A 51 -5.25 -15.85 3.86
N TYR A 52 -4.12 -15.79 3.16
CA TYR A 52 -3.53 -14.52 2.75
C TYR A 52 -2.65 -14.66 1.51
N ASP A 53 -2.52 -13.57 0.79
CA ASP A 53 -1.55 -13.41 -0.28
C ASP A 53 -0.32 -12.64 0.22
N MET A 54 0.86 -13.13 -0.13
CA MET A 54 2.14 -12.44 0.03
C MET A 54 2.57 -11.84 -1.31
N TYR A 55 2.85 -10.54 -1.31
CA TYR A 55 3.38 -9.82 -2.45
C TYR A 55 4.86 -9.52 -2.21
N TYR A 56 5.69 -9.83 -3.19
CA TYR A 56 7.11 -9.51 -3.20
C TYR A 56 7.39 -8.55 -4.36
N PHE A 57 7.98 -7.41 -4.05
CA PHE A 57 8.43 -6.42 -5.02
C PHE A 57 9.95 -6.33 -4.92
N THR A 58 10.68 -6.60 -6.00
CA THR A 58 12.15 -6.66 -5.98
C THR A 58 12.74 -5.81 -7.10
N GLU A 59 13.71 -4.97 -6.77
CA GLU A 59 14.52 -4.20 -7.73
C GLU A 59 15.99 -4.26 -7.30
N GLY A 60 16.81 -5.02 -8.03
CA GLY A 60 18.20 -5.23 -7.66
C GLY A 60 18.35 -5.84 -6.27
N THR A 61 18.95 -5.11 -5.33
CA THR A 61 19.15 -5.52 -3.93
C THR A 61 18.08 -5.00 -2.97
N LEU A 62 17.11 -4.23 -3.48
CA LEU A 62 16.00 -3.71 -2.71
C LEU A 62 14.79 -4.64 -2.86
N SER A 63 14.16 -5.01 -1.76
CA SER A 63 12.90 -5.74 -1.78
C SER A 63 11.90 -5.19 -0.77
N LEU A 64 10.63 -5.26 -1.12
CA LEU A 64 9.50 -4.81 -0.31
C LEU A 64 8.46 -5.92 -0.26
N ILE A 65 7.95 -6.19 0.94
CA ILE A 65 7.02 -7.31 1.18
C ILE A 65 5.71 -6.76 1.71
N ALA A 66 4.59 -7.19 1.12
CA ALA A 66 3.26 -6.89 1.61
C ALA A 66 2.43 -8.17 1.80
N ARG A 67 1.52 -8.14 2.77
CA ARG A 67 0.59 -9.23 3.06
C ARG A 67 -0.85 -8.72 2.95
N CYS A 68 -1.73 -9.49 2.34
CA CYS A 68 -3.15 -9.19 2.26
C CYS A 68 -3.95 -10.42 2.69
N TYR A 69 -4.75 -10.31 3.76
CA TYR A 69 -5.63 -11.41 4.15
C TYR A 69 -6.87 -11.47 3.24
N THR A 70 -7.41 -12.69 3.05
CA THR A 70 -8.61 -12.91 2.23
C THR A 70 -9.87 -12.33 2.88
N ASP A 71 -9.94 -12.31 4.21
CA ASP A 71 -11.08 -11.78 4.98
C ASP A 71 -11.08 -10.24 5.06
N ASP A 72 -9.91 -9.60 5.07
CA ASP A 72 -9.72 -8.14 4.97
C ASP A 72 -9.19 -7.75 3.57
N ALA A 73 -9.98 -8.07 2.55
CA ALA A 73 -9.57 -7.95 1.15
C ALA A 73 -9.23 -6.53 0.66
N ASP A 74 -9.63 -5.46 1.37
CA ASP A 74 -9.30 -4.07 1.02
C ASP A 74 -8.00 -3.57 1.68
N ARG A 75 -7.36 -4.39 2.51
CA ARG A 75 -6.19 -4.04 3.32
C ARG A 75 -4.92 -4.71 2.80
N ALA A 76 -3.82 -3.96 2.83
CA ALA A 76 -2.47 -4.45 2.62
C ALA A 76 -1.55 -3.99 3.75
N ASP A 77 -0.83 -4.96 4.32
CA ASP A 77 0.14 -4.73 5.39
C ASP A 77 1.56 -4.88 4.83
N PHE A 78 2.29 -3.78 4.72
CA PHE A 78 3.72 -3.80 4.43
C PHE A 78 4.48 -4.35 5.62
N MET A 79 5.03 -5.52 5.43
CA MET A 79 5.77 -6.22 6.48
C MET A 79 7.12 -5.54 6.76
N GLY A 80 7.62 -4.73 5.80
CA GLY A 80 8.92 -4.06 5.85
C GLY A 80 9.66 -4.10 4.50
N ILE A 81 10.80 -3.42 4.48
CA ILE A 81 11.68 -3.23 3.32
C ILE A 81 13.07 -3.79 3.65
N GLU A 82 13.65 -4.56 2.73
CA GLU A 82 15.01 -5.10 2.82
C GLU A 82 15.91 -4.38 1.81
N PHE A 83 17.05 -3.89 2.28
CA PHE A 83 18.14 -3.38 1.46
C PHE A 83 19.44 -4.11 1.81
N ASP A 84 20.01 -4.81 0.82
CA ASP A 84 21.30 -5.50 0.97
C ASP A 84 21.36 -6.46 2.18
N GLY A 85 20.27 -7.19 2.41
CA GLY A 85 20.14 -8.14 3.53
C GLY A 85 19.81 -7.52 4.89
N TYR A 86 19.65 -6.19 4.97
CA TYR A 86 19.17 -5.49 6.16
C TYR A 86 17.71 -5.11 6.00
N ASP A 87 16.90 -5.49 6.97
CA ASP A 87 15.48 -5.26 6.94
C ASP A 87 15.00 -4.33 8.05
N ARG A 88 14.00 -3.51 7.71
CA ARG A 88 13.36 -2.59 8.64
C ARG A 88 11.90 -2.33 8.25
N ALA A 89 11.16 -1.73 9.18
CA ALA A 89 9.84 -1.19 8.88
C ALA A 89 9.93 -0.11 7.80
N LEU A 90 8.83 0.08 7.07
CA LEU A 90 8.76 1.12 6.05
C LEU A 90 8.69 2.50 6.74
N GLU A 91 9.62 3.38 6.40
CA GLU A 91 9.70 4.72 6.95
C GLU A 91 9.03 5.74 5.99
N PRO A 92 8.65 6.93 6.47
CA PRO A 92 8.03 7.95 5.62
C PRO A 92 8.85 8.31 4.37
N ASP A 93 10.18 8.35 4.48
CA ASP A 93 11.08 8.72 3.38
C ASP A 93 11.11 7.68 2.25
N ASP A 94 10.87 6.40 2.57
CA ASP A 94 10.85 5.31 1.59
C ASP A 94 9.70 5.43 0.59
N ARG A 95 8.65 6.19 0.92
CA ARG A 95 7.49 6.38 0.03
C ARG A 95 7.88 7.00 -1.30
N SER A 96 8.98 7.74 -1.33
CA SER A 96 9.52 8.35 -2.55
C SER A 96 10.26 7.34 -3.44
N LEU A 97 10.53 6.12 -2.95
CA LEU A 97 11.22 5.09 -3.73
C LEU A 97 10.33 4.61 -4.88
N PRO A 98 10.89 4.43 -6.10
CA PRO A 98 10.17 3.86 -7.24
C PRO A 98 9.53 2.50 -6.90
N LEU A 99 10.23 1.64 -6.15
CA LEU A 99 9.72 0.34 -5.72
C LEU A 99 8.43 0.47 -4.89
N VAL A 100 8.38 1.40 -3.94
CA VAL A 100 7.22 1.61 -3.08
C VAL A 100 6.06 2.20 -3.88
N SER A 101 6.34 3.14 -4.77
CA SER A 101 5.34 3.71 -5.68
C SER A 101 4.71 2.66 -6.60
N ALA A 102 5.54 1.77 -7.16
CA ALA A 102 5.08 0.67 -8.02
C ALA A 102 4.27 -0.37 -7.23
N ALA A 103 4.71 -0.72 -6.02
CA ALA A 103 3.99 -1.63 -5.14
C ALA A 103 2.61 -1.08 -4.78
N LEU A 104 2.54 0.19 -4.40
CA LEU A 104 1.27 0.86 -4.10
C LEU A 104 0.34 0.89 -5.31
N ALA A 105 0.86 1.19 -6.50
CA ALA A 105 0.06 1.19 -7.73
C ALA A 105 -0.52 -0.19 -8.03
N GLN A 106 0.28 -1.25 -7.89
CA GLN A 106 -0.17 -2.62 -8.10
C GLN A 106 -1.20 -3.05 -7.06
N LEU A 107 -0.96 -2.81 -5.77
CA LEU A 107 -1.91 -3.15 -4.72
C LEU A 107 -3.24 -2.39 -4.89
N LYS A 108 -3.20 -1.12 -5.33
CA LYS A 108 -4.43 -0.37 -5.67
C LYS A 108 -5.15 -0.97 -6.88
N ALA A 109 -4.42 -1.42 -7.90
CA ALA A 109 -5.02 -2.11 -9.04
C ALA A 109 -5.69 -3.44 -8.62
N ASP A 110 -5.14 -4.11 -7.61
CA ASP A 110 -5.72 -5.30 -6.97
C ASP A 110 -6.82 -4.98 -5.93
N GLY A 111 -7.28 -3.72 -5.86
CA GLY A 111 -8.42 -3.30 -5.05
C GLY A 111 -8.09 -2.91 -3.60
N LYS A 112 -6.81 -2.85 -3.22
CA LYS A 112 -6.40 -2.44 -1.87
C LYS A 112 -6.55 -0.93 -1.69
N THR A 113 -7.16 -0.51 -0.58
CA THR A 113 -7.42 0.89 -0.26
C THR A 113 -6.80 1.31 1.09
N LYS A 114 -6.58 0.36 2.00
CA LYS A 114 -5.98 0.61 3.31
C LYS A 114 -4.57 0.04 3.37
N PHE A 115 -3.61 0.84 3.79
CA PHE A 115 -2.19 0.48 3.82
C PHE A 115 -1.58 0.74 5.19
N PHE A 116 -0.98 -0.30 5.75
CA PHE A 116 -0.31 -0.24 7.04
C PHE A 116 1.12 -0.75 6.92
N THR A 117 1.99 -0.35 7.85
CA THR A 117 3.31 -0.94 8.02
C THR A 117 3.41 -1.63 9.38
N PHE A 118 4.11 -2.76 9.42
CA PHE A 118 4.40 -3.46 10.67
C PHE A 118 5.64 -2.86 11.33
N THR A 119 5.49 -2.27 12.52
CA THR A 119 6.58 -1.60 13.26
C THR A 119 7.24 -2.49 14.32
N GLY A 120 6.89 -3.78 14.36
CA GLY A 120 7.28 -4.71 15.43
C GLY A 120 6.49 -4.52 16.74
N LYS A 121 5.81 -3.38 16.93
CA LYS A 121 4.90 -3.11 18.04
C LYS A 121 3.42 -3.21 17.65
N GLY A 122 3.14 -3.21 16.35
CA GLY A 122 1.79 -3.23 15.80
C GLY A 122 1.80 -2.76 14.35
N TYR A 123 0.59 -2.46 13.85
CA TYR A 123 0.37 -1.94 12.51
C TYR A 123 0.05 -0.44 12.58
N GLU A 124 0.75 0.35 11.76
CA GLU A 124 0.57 1.80 11.68
C GLU A 124 0.18 2.22 10.25
N PRO A 125 -0.79 3.13 10.07
CA PRO A 125 -1.19 3.59 8.74
C PRO A 125 -0.04 4.28 7.99
N ILE A 126 0.14 3.95 6.72
CA ILE A 126 1.11 4.63 5.85
C ILE A 126 0.49 5.90 5.26
N PHE A 127 -0.82 5.99 5.14
CA PHE A 127 -1.54 7.20 4.73
C PHE A 127 -2.47 7.65 5.85
N ALA A 128 -1.92 7.94 7.02
CA ALA A 128 -2.64 8.83 7.92
C ALA A 128 -2.72 10.18 7.20
N ASP A 129 -3.90 10.46 6.66
CA ASP A 129 -4.18 11.76 6.06
C ASP A 129 -3.82 12.81 7.10
N ASN A 130 -2.89 13.70 6.76
CA ASN A 130 -2.94 15.03 7.34
C ASN A 130 -4.18 15.70 6.74
N GLU A 131 -5.38 15.28 7.16
CA GLU A 131 -6.56 16.13 7.09
C GLU A 131 -6.26 17.31 8.01
N HIS A 132 -5.65 18.35 7.44
CA HIS A 132 -5.68 19.66 8.03
C HIS A 132 -7.14 20.11 7.96
N GLU A 133 -7.87 19.89 9.04
CA GLU A 133 -9.21 20.40 9.28
C GLU A 133 -9.30 21.89 8.90
N GLY A 134 -10.31 22.24 8.10
CA GLY A 134 -11.09 23.43 8.37
C GLY A 134 -10.45 24.80 8.09
N GLY A 135 -9.86 24.99 6.90
CA GLY A 135 -9.75 26.32 6.31
C GLY A 135 -11.14 26.89 5.97
N THR A 136 -11.76 27.53 6.96
CA THR A 136 -13.08 28.16 6.93
C THR A 136 -13.37 28.88 5.61
N MET A 137 -14.43 28.46 4.91
CA MET A 137 -15.09 29.21 3.84
C MET A 137 -15.56 30.56 4.41
N ARG A 138 -14.72 31.59 4.31
CA ARG A 138 -15.08 32.95 4.67
C ARG A 138 -15.79 33.58 3.48
N GLY A 139 -17.11 33.49 3.50
CA GLY A 139 -17.98 34.25 2.60
C GLY A 139 -17.66 35.74 2.70
N ALA A 140 -17.04 36.30 1.66
CA ALA A 140 -16.96 37.73 1.45
C ALA A 140 -18.15 38.15 0.59
N ARG A 141 -19.26 38.44 1.26
CA ARG A 141 -20.28 39.36 0.73
C ARG A 141 -19.65 40.75 0.69
N ILE A 142 -19.45 41.29 -0.50
CA ILE A 142 -19.29 42.73 -0.71
C ILE A 142 -20.36 43.13 -1.73
N GLU A 143 -21.33 43.90 -1.24
CA GLU A 143 -22.22 44.71 -2.07
C GLU A 143 -21.52 46.02 -2.48
N ALA A 144 -22.13 46.70 -3.46
CA ALA A 144 -21.84 48.03 -4.03
C ALA A 144 -20.98 47.99 -5.31
N SER A 145 -21.26 48.72 -6.39
CA SER A 145 -22.35 49.63 -6.76
C SER A 145 -22.16 50.00 -8.24
N ALA A 146 -23.23 50.48 -8.89
CA ALA A 146 -23.32 50.78 -10.31
C ALA A 146 -22.28 51.81 -10.85
N SER A 147 -21.87 51.64 -12.11
CA SER A 147 -22.30 52.49 -13.25
C SER A 147 -21.21 52.79 -14.29
N THR A 148 -21.66 52.74 -15.55
CA THR A 148 -21.19 53.48 -16.73
C THR A 148 -20.04 52.90 -17.56
N ARG A 149 -20.39 52.50 -18.79
CA ARG A 149 -19.87 53.00 -20.09
C ARG A 149 -19.91 51.86 -21.11
N ARG A 150 -20.91 51.89 -21.98
CA ARG A 150 -20.74 51.41 -23.36
C ARG A 150 -21.34 52.48 -24.25
N ASP A 151 -20.41 53.14 -24.92
CA ASP A 151 -20.64 54.13 -25.94
C ASP A 151 -21.46 53.51 -27.08
N ALA A 152 -22.36 54.33 -27.61
CA ALA A 152 -23.03 54.12 -28.87
C ALA A 152 -22.05 54.33 -30.03
N GLU A 153 -22.37 53.72 -31.17
CA GLU A 153 -22.35 54.26 -32.55
C GLU A 153 -22.29 53.06 -33.52
N ASP A 154 -23.42 52.68 -34.15
CA ASP A 154 -24.00 53.20 -35.40
C ASP A 154 -23.20 52.85 -36.67
N GLY A 155 -23.90 52.29 -37.67
CA GLY A 155 -23.55 52.48 -39.08
C GLY A 155 -23.69 51.27 -40.01
N CYS A 156 -24.85 51.22 -40.70
CA CYS A 156 -25.15 50.66 -42.03
C CYS A 156 -24.79 49.20 -42.36
#